data_AF-A0AAW5EGF8-F1
#
_entry.id   AF-A0AAW5EGF8-F1
#
_cell.length_a   1.000
_cell.length_b   1.000
_cell.length_c   1.000
_cell.angle_alpha   90.00
_cell.angle_beta   90.00
_cell.angle_gamma   90.00
#
_symmetry.space_group_name_H-M   'P 1'
#
loop_
_entity.id
_entity.type
_entity.pdbx_description
1 polymer ?
#
loop_
_entity_poly.entity_id
_entity_poly.type
_entity_poly.pdbx_seq_one_letter_code
_entity_poly.pdbx_strand_id
1 'polypeptide(L)'
;SEYPGFPTDMQAQFMALALMAKGTSIIDERLFENRFMHVSELLRMGADIKLNGHIATIVGGKELNAADVMATDLRASSALILAALVAKGTSRIHRIYHLDRGYEKLEEKFKALGAKITRLEE
;
A
#
# COMPACT_ATOMS: atom_id res chain seq x y z
N SER A 1 11.20 14.50 0.97
CA SER A 1 11.74 15.88 0.94
C SER A 1 10.67 16.80 0.37
N GLU A 2 10.85 18.12 0.46
CA GLU A 2 9.93 19.06 -0.20
C GLU A 2 10.09 19.01 -1.73
N TYR A 3 9.11 19.57 -2.45
CA TYR A 3 9.15 19.69 -3.91
C TYR A 3 10.38 20.52 -4.34
N PRO A 4 11.13 20.11 -5.39
CA PRO A 4 10.84 19.10 -6.41
C PRO A 4 11.33 17.68 -6.12
N GLY A 5 11.73 17.39 -4.88
CA GLY A 5 12.18 16.04 -4.50
C GLY A 5 11.02 15.03 -4.39
N PHE A 6 11.34 13.82 -3.92
CA PHE A 6 10.36 12.74 -3.85
C PHE A 6 9.21 13.11 -2.89
N PRO A 7 7.94 13.11 -3.37
CA PRO A 7 6.80 13.51 -2.57
C PRO A 7 6.43 12.41 -1.58
N THR A 8 6.31 12.80 -0.32
CA THR A 8 5.92 11.89 0.77
C THR A 8 4.54 11.23 0.56
N ASP A 9 3.68 11.82 -0.28
CA ASP A 9 2.36 11.24 -0.60
C ASP A 9 2.42 10.04 -1.56
N MET A 10 3.58 9.81 -2.19
CA MET A 10 3.84 8.62 -3.03
C MET A 10 4.62 7.53 -2.31
N GLN A 11 5.05 7.78 -1.05
CA GLN A 11 5.90 6.87 -0.29
C GLN A 11 5.28 5.48 -0.11
N ALA A 12 3.99 5.40 0.24
CA ALA A 12 3.32 4.13 0.53
C ALA A 12 3.15 3.27 -0.73
N GLN A 13 2.83 3.90 -1.86
CA GLN A 13 2.67 3.26 -3.16
C GLN A 13 4.01 2.71 -3.66
N PHE A 14 5.11 3.44 -3.43
CA PHE A 14 6.46 2.95 -3.72
C PHE A 14 6.91 1.84 -2.77
N MET A 15 6.47 1.85 -1.50
CA MET A 15 6.69 0.71 -0.61
C MET A 15 6.02 -0.55 -1.14
N ALA A 16 4.75 -0.47 -1.58
CA ALA A 16 4.05 -1.60 -2.19
C ALA A 16 4.78 -2.11 -3.45
N LEU A 17 5.28 -1.21 -4.31
CA LEU A 17 6.09 -1.59 -5.47
C LEU A 17 7.41 -2.27 -5.07
N ALA A 18 8.08 -1.77 -4.02
CA ALA A 18 9.34 -2.29 -3.53
C ALA A 18 9.24 -3.75 -3.03
N LEU A 19 8.05 -4.21 -2.62
CA LEU A 19 7.81 -5.62 -2.28
C LEU A 19 8.07 -6.57 -3.46
N MET A 20 7.95 -6.08 -4.69
CA MET A 20 8.21 -6.86 -5.90
C MET A 20 9.65 -6.76 -6.40
N ALA A 21 10.45 -5.84 -5.86
CA ALA A 21 11.85 -5.67 -6.27
C ALA A 21 12.69 -6.87 -5.80
N LYS A 22 13.60 -7.37 -6.64
CA LYS A 22 14.57 -8.40 -6.23
C LYS A 22 15.70 -7.76 -5.44
N GLY A 23 15.55 -7.68 -4.12
CA GLY A 23 16.59 -7.15 -3.24
C GLY A 23 16.03 -6.33 -2.07
N THR A 24 16.87 -5.45 -1.52
CA THR A 24 16.52 -4.61 -0.38
C THR A 24 16.34 -3.16 -0.81
N SER A 25 15.20 -2.58 -0.44
CA SER A 25 14.88 -1.16 -0.64
C SER A 25 14.83 -0.45 0.70
N ILE A 26 15.17 0.83 0.71
CA ILE A 26 15.15 1.68 1.90
C ILE A 26 14.29 2.90 1.60
N ILE A 27 13.37 3.22 2.53
CA ILE A 27 12.55 4.43 2.52
C ILE A 27 12.87 5.21 3.79
N ASP A 28 13.23 6.48 3.64
CA ASP A 28 13.51 7.41 4.73
C ASP A 28 12.46 8.53 4.72
N GLU A 29 11.60 8.58 5.75
CA GLU A 29 10.46 9.50 5.83
C GLU A 29 10.63 10.54 6.95
N ARG A 30 10.96 11.77 6.57
CA ARG A 30 11.35 12.84 7.52
C ARG A 30 10.32 13.94 7.71
N LEU A 31 9.26 13.98 6.90
CA LEU A 31 8.37 15.15 6.85
C LEU A 31 7.18 15.06 7.81
N PHE A 32 6.74 13.86 8.16
CA PHE A 32 5.57 13.66 9.00
C PHE A 32 5.71 12.43 9.87
N GLU A 33 5.38 12.59 11.14
CA GLU A 33 5.28 11.49 12.09
C GLU A 33 4.13 10.53 11.68
N ASN A 34 4.27 9.25 11.98
CA ASN A 34 3.25 8.20 11.78
C ASN A 34 2.85 7.88 10.32
N ARG A 35 3.70 8.10 9.31
CA ARG A 35 3.36 7.77 7.90
C ARG A 35 3.40 6.29 7.52
N PHE A 36 3.89 5.41 8.40
CA PHE A 36 3.98 3.97 8.15
C PHE A 36 2.75 3.15 8.60
N MET A 37 1.57 3.77 8.73
CA MET A 37 0.35 3.05 9.15
C MET A 37 -0.03 1.85 8.27
N HIS A 38 0.38 1.83 7.00
CA HIS A 38 0.14 0.73 6.07
C HIS A 38 1.02 -0.49 6.32
N VAL A 39 2.11 -0.35 7.07
CA VAL A 39 3.10 -1.42 7.25
C VAL A 39 2.50 -2.62 7.97
N SER A 40 1.70 -2.42 9.03
CA SER A 40 1.08 -3.54 9.76
C SER A 40 0.21 -4.40 8.85
N GLU A 41 -0.57 -3.78 7.96
CA GLU A 41 -1.43 -4.48 7.02
C GLU A 41 -0.64 -5.19 5.91
N LEU A 42 0.44 -4.58 5.40
CA LEU A 42 1.34 -5.24 4.46
C LEU A 42 2.05 -6.46 5.08
N LEU A 43 2.43 -6.38 6.36
CA LEU A 43 3.00 -7.53 7.09
C LEU A 43 2.00 -8.69 7.18
N ARG A 44 0.69 -8.41 7.32
CA ARG A 44 -0.36 -9.44 7.28
C ARG A 44 -0.48 -10.13 5.92
N MET A 45 -0.08 -9.44 4.85
CA MET A 45 0.04 -10.00 3.50
C MET A 45 1.36 -10.77 3.26
N GLY A 46 2.20 -10.93 4.30
CA GLY A 46 3.48 -11.64 4.21
C GLY A 46 4.66 -10.79 3.72
N ALA A 47 4.51 -9.47 3.70
CA ALA A 47 5.62 -8.57 3.39
C ALA A 47 6.76 -8.68 4.41
N ASP A 48 8.00 -8.44 3.97
CA ASP A 48 9.17 -8.32 4.85
C ASP A 48 9.59 -6.85 4.95
N ILE A 49 9.09 -6.20 5.99
CA ILE A 49 9.31 -4.78 6.26
C ILE A 49 9.76 -4.62 7.70
N LYS A 50 10.87 -3.90 7.90
CA LYS A 50 11.38 -3.53 9.23
C LYS A 50 11.41 -2.02 9.36
N LEU A 51 10.85 -1.52 10.47
CA LEU A 51 10.88 -0.11 10.82
C LEU A 51 11.98 0.16 11.85
N ASN A 52 12.78 1.20 11.61
CA ASN A 52 13.75 1.75 12.54
C ASN A 52 13.61 3.27 12.58
N GLY A 53 12.79 3.75 13.52
CA GLY A 53 12.37 5.15 13.57
C GLY A 53 11.68 5.57 12.27
N HIS A 54 12.24 6.59 11.61
CA HIS A 54 11.78 7.10 10.31
C HIS A 54 12.21 6.29 9.08
N ILE A 55 12.98 5.21 9.26
CA ILE A 55 13.47 4.39 8.14
C ILE A 55 12.68 3.08 8.06
N ALA A 56 12.18 2.76 6.87
CA ALA A 56 11.65 1.46 6.53
C ALA A 56 12.64 0.72 5.63
N THR A 57 12.99 -0.51 6.00
CA THR A 57 13.76 -1.45 5.19
C THR A 57 12.81 -2.52 4.65
N ILE A 58 12.76 -2.67 3.33
CA ILE A 58 11.87 -3.60 2.64
C ILE A 58 12.73 -4.65 1.94
N VAL A 59 12.49 -5.93 2.21
CA VAL A 59 13.11 -7.03 1.47
C VAL A 59 12.09 -7.60 0.48
N GLY A 60 12.23 -7.20 -0.78
CA GLY A 60 11.31 -7.60 -1.84
C GLY A 60 11.62 -8.96 -2.47
N GLY A 61 10.72 -9.41 -3.33
CA GLY A 61 10.85 -10.67 -4.08
C GLY A 61 10.20 -11.87 -3.41
N LYS A 62 9.52 -11.68 -2.28
CA LYS A 62 8.68 -12.70 -1.64
C LYS A 62 7.27 -12.69 -2.25
N GLU A 63 6.64 -13.86 -2.33
CA GLU A 63 5.23 -13.98 -2.71
C GLU A 63 4.36 -13.37 -1.60
N LEU A 64 3.49 -12.42 -1.96
CA LEU A 64 2.48 -11.88 -1.05
C LEU A 64 1.26 -12.80 -1.03
N ASN A 65 0.62 -12.92 0.13
CA ASN A 65 -0.61 -13.67 0.32
C ASN A 65 -1.77 -12.70 0.52
N ALA A 66 -2.94 -13.09 0.03
CA ALA A 66 -4.15 -12.34 0.27
C ALA A 66 -4.52 -12.30 1.76
N ALA A 67 -5.08 -11.19 2.20
CA ALA A 67 -5.53 -10.98 3.59
C ALA A 67 -6.73 -10.03 3.67
N ASP A 68 -7.46 -10.09 4.79
CA ASP A 68 -8.44 -9.07 5.17
C ASP A 68 -7.71 -7.91 5.84
N VAL A 69 -7.61 -6.75 5.20
CA VAL A 69 -6.81 -5.60 5.67
C VAL A 69 -7.65 -4.35 5.93
N MET A 70 -7.15 -3.48 6.82
CA MET A 70 -7.85 -2.27 7.24
C MET A 70 -7.20 -1.01 6.66
N ALA A 71 -7.92 -0.29 5.79
CA ALA A 71 -7.47 1.01 5.33
C ALA A 71 -7.53 2.07 6.45
N THR A 72 -6.54 2.96 6.52
CA THR A 72 -6.44 4.02 7.54
C THR A 72 -6.51 5.42 6.96
N ASP A 73 -5.77 5.70 5.90
CA ASP A 73 -5.82 6.97 5.17
C ASP A 73 -5.76 6.73 3.65
N LEU A 74 -5.85 7.81 2.86
CA LEU A 74 -5.83 7.74 1.40
C LEU A 74 -4.60 7.03 0.81
N ARG A 75 -3.42 7.26 1.39
CA ARG A 75 -2.14 6.75 0.88
C ARG A 75 -1.96 5.28 1.26
N ALA A 76 -2.28 4.95 2.51
CA ALA A 76 -2.32 3.58 2.99
C ALA A 76 -3.31 2.73 2.17
N SER A 77 -4.51 3.25 1.93
CA SER A 77 -5.52 2.59 1.09
C SER A 77 -4.98 2.27 -0.30
N SER A 78 -4.29 3.24 -0.92
CA SER A 78 -3.70 3.07 -2.25
C SER A 78 -2.61 2.00 -2.26
N ALA A 79 -1.74 1.97 -1.25
CA ALA A 79 -0.70 0.94 -1.12
C ALA A 79 -1.29 -0.47 -0.96
N LEU A 80 -2.36 -0.61 -0.17
CA LEU A 80 -3.01 -1.91 0.05
C LEU A 80 -3.71 -2.42 -1.21
N ILE A 81 -4.31 -1.54 -2.02
CA ILE A 81 -4.87 -1.93 -3.32
C ILE A 81 -3.76 -2.46 -4.23
N LEU A 82 -2.63 -1.76 -4.33
CA LEU A 82 -1.50 -2.19 -5.17
C LEU A 82 -0.93 -3.54 -4.72
N ALA A 83 -0.76 -3.74 -3.41
CA ALA A 83 -0.32 -5.02 -2.86
C ALA A 83 -1.33 -6.15 -3.13
N ALA A 84 -2.63 -5.88 -3.00
CA ALA A 84 -3.70 -6.85 -3.24
C ALA A 84 -3.78 -7.30 -4.69
N LEU A 85 -3.45 -6.44 -5.65
CA LEU A 85 -3.45 -6.77 -7.09
C LEU A 85 -2.39 -7.82 -7.46
N VAL A 86 -1.31 -7.94 -6.68
CA VAL A 86 -0.20 -8.88 -6.94
C VAL A 86 -0.13 -10.03 -5.94
N ALA A 87 -0.95 -9.98 -4.88
CA ALA A 87 -1.01 -11.03 -3.87
C ALA A 87 -1.74 -12.28 -4.37
N LYS A 88 -1.32 -13.44 -3.88
CA LYS A 88 -1.94 -14.73 -4.19
C LYS A 88 -3.21 -14.92 -3.37
N GLY A 89 -4.34 -15.06 -4.07
CA GLY A 89 -5.68 -15.22 -3.49
C GLY A 89 -6.54 -13.97 -3.66
N THR A 90 -7.58 -13.84 -2.84
CA THR A 90 -8.50 -12.69 -2.87
C THR A 90 -8.39 -11.91 -1.58
N SER A 91 -7.88 -10.68 -1.63
CA SER A 91 -7.80 -9.80 -0.46
C SER A 91 -9.11 -9.02 -0.28
N ARG A 92 -9.44 -8.65 0.95
CA ARG A 92 -10.54 -7.73 1.25
C ARG A 92 -9.97 -6.50 1.95
N ILE A 93 -10.39 -5.32 1.50
CA ILE A 93 -9.91 -4.04 2.04
C ILE A 93 -11.11 -3.33 2.67
N HIS A 94 -11.07 -3.21 3.99
CA HIS A 94 -12.13 -2.61 4.79
C HIS A 94 -11.82 -1.13 5.09
N ARG A 95 -12.83 -0.39 5.58
CA ARG A 95 -12.71 1.03 6.00
C ARG A 95 -12.24 1.99 4.91
N ILE A 96 -12.71 1.79 3.68
CA ILE A 96 -12.32 2.57 2.49
C ILE A 96 -12.88 4.01 2.43
N TYR A 97 -13.46 4.54 3.50
CA TYR A 97 -14.07 5.88 3.56
C TYR A 97 -13.12 7.01 3.08
N HIS A 98 -11.85 6.97 3.50
CA HIS A 98 -10.86 7.96 3.08
C HIS A 98 -10.52 7.86 1.59
N LEU A 99 -10.56 6.65 1.03
CA LEU A 99 -10.32 6.40 -0.38
C LEU A 99 -11.45 6.96 -1.25
N ASP A 100 -12.70 6.73 -0.83
CA ASP A 100 -13.89 7.21 -1.55
C ASP A 100 -13.97 8.73 -1.62
N ARG A 101 -13.50 9.41 -0.57
CA ARG A 101 -13.39 10.87 -0.56
C ARG A 101 -12.23 11.41 -1.39
N GLY A 102 -11.19 10.61 -1.60
CA GLY A 102 -9.98 11.03 -2.30
C GLY A 102 -9.99 10.71 -3.80
N TYR A 103 -10.74 9.69 -4.23
CA TYR A 103 -10.80 9.28 -5.62
C TYR A 103 -12.21 8.99 -6.10
N GLU A 104 -12.61 9.70 -7.15
CA GLU A 104 -13.85 9.41 -7.85
C GLU A 104 -13.72 8.15 -8.70
N LYS A 105 -14.70 7.24 -8.58
CA LYS A 105 -14.90 6.06 -9.44
C LYS A 105 -13.65 5.20 -9.58
N LEU A 106 -12.92 5.00 -8.48
CA LEU A 106 -11.64 4.30 -8.50
C LEU A 106 -11.79 2.84 -8.99
N GLU A 107 -12.85 2.16 -8.57
CA GLU A 107 -13.16 0.80 -9.03
C GLU A 107 -13.42 0.70 -10.53
N GLU A 108 -14.08 1.69 -11.13
CA GLU A 108 -14.32 1.73 -12.58
C GLU A 108 -12.99 1.88 -13.33
N LYS A 109 -12.10 2.76 -12.83
CA LYS A 109 -10.77 2.98 -13.41
C LYS A 109 -9.91 1.71 -13.35
N PHE A 110 -9.91 1.00 -12.22
CA PHE A 110 -9.18 -0.26 -12.11
C PHE A 110 -9.80 -1.38 -12.95
N LYS A 111 -11.13 -1.50 -13.00
CA LYS A 111 -11.83 -2.44 -13.89
C LYS A 111 -11.50 -2.20 -15.36
N ALA A 112 -11.42 -0.93 -15.78
CA ALA A 112 -11.05 -0.56 -17.14
C ALA A 112 -9.61 -0.99 -17.51
N LEU A 113 -8.73 -1.14 -16.51
CA LEU A 113 -7.38 -1.71 -16.66
C LEU A 113 -7.35 -3.24 -16.57
N GLY A 114 -8.50 -3.90 -16.39
CA GLY A 114 -8.62 -5.36 -16.28
C GLY A 114 -8.48 -5.92 -14.86
N ALA A 115 -8.40 -5.07 -13.83
CA ALA A 115 -8.34 -5.53 -12.45
C ALA A 115 -9.67 -6.17 -12.01
N LYS A 116 -9.59 -7.30 -11.30
CA LYS A 116 -10.75 -7.97 -10.69
C LYS A 116 -11.05 -7.38 -9.33
N ILE A 117 -11.78 -6.26 -9.33
CA ILE A 117 -12.19 -5.54 -8.11
C ILE A 117 -13.72 -5.43 -8.05
N THR A 118 -14.29 -5.65 -6.87
CA THR A 118 -15.73 -5.51 -6.61
C THR A 118 -15.93 -4.85 -5.26
N ARG A 119 -16.86 -3.90 -5.19
CA ARG A 119 -17.32 -3.33 -3.92
C ARG A 119 -18.46 -4.17 -3.38
N LEU A 120 -18.40 -4.46 -2.08
CA LEU A 120 -19.43 -5.16 -1.33
C LEU A 120 -19.88 -4.25 -0.19
N GLU A 121 -21.15 -4.40 0.24
CA GLU A 121 -21.59 -3.85 1.51
C GLU A 121 -20.95 -4.67 2.65
N GLU A 122 -20.59 -3.99 3.74
CA GLU A 122 -20.01 -4.63 4.93
C GLU A 122 -21.08 -5.40 5.72
#